data_AF-A0A1B6GTK5-F1
#
_entry.id   AF-A0A1B6GTK5-F1
#
_cell.length_a   1.000
_cell.length_b   1.000
_cell.length_c   1.000
_cell.angle_alpha   90.00
_cell.angle_beta   90.00
_cell.angle_gamma   90.00
#
_symmetry.space_group_name_H-M   'P 1'
#
loop_
_entity.id
_entity.type
_entity.pdbx_description
1 polymer ?
#
loop_
_entity_poly.entity_id
_entity_poly.type
_entity_poly.pdbx_seq_one_letter_code
_entity_poly.pdbx_strand_id
1 'polypeptide(L)'
;AYNSFIRTMALDAACPRKLKKPKKKLKAKFFADEEACRLKENFLRLQHQFEMTGEPDFKKDAANAKKSYDQRLKLLRQQASANFIERADGKPKAMRKIVNNA
;
A
#
# COMPACT_ATOMS: atom_id res chain seq x y z
N ALA A 1 -1.90 -16.47 41.10
CA ALA A 1 -1.89 -17.13 39.78
C ALA A 1 -3.23 -17.78 39.39
N TYR A 2 -3.87 -18.56 40.28
CA TYR A 2 -5.12 -19.29 40.02
C TYR A 2 -6.30 -18.45 39.48
N ASN A 3 -6.56 -17.27 40.07
CA ASN A 3 -7.69 -16.42 39.66
C ASN A 3 -7.57 -15.88 38.22
N SER A 4 -6.34 -15.73 37.72
CA SER A 4 -6.13 -15.30 36.33
C SER A 4 -6.51 -16.38 35.32
N PHE A 5 -6.26 -17.65 35.68
CA PHE A 5 -6.55 -18.81 34.84
C PHE A 5 -8.05 -19.08 34.71
N ILE A 6 -8.79 -18.97 35.81
CA ILE A 6 -10.25 -19.11 35.81
C ILE A 6 -10.90 -18.01 34.97
N ARG A 7 -10.39 -16.77 35.05
CA ARG A 7 -10.86 -15.65 34.23
C ARG A 7 -10.62 -15.91 32.74
N THR A 8 -9.46 -16.41 32.34
CA THR A 8 -9.19 -16.71 30.93
C THR A 8 -10.07 -17.83 30.38
N MET A 9 -10.29 -18.91 31.14
CA MET A 9 -11.17 -19.99 30.72
C MET A 9 -12.62 -19.55 30.55
N ALA A 10 -13.15 -18.74 31.47
CA ALA A 10 -14.51 -18.21 31.37
C ALA A 10 -14.69 -17.30 30.15
N LEU A 11 -13.68 -16.48 29.85
CA LEU A 11 -13.69 -15.59 28.68
C LEU A 11 -13.58 -16.37 27.36
N ASP A 12 -12.72 -17.40 27.29
CA ASP A 12 -12.59 -18.25 26.11
C ASP A 12 -13.84 -19.11 25.86
N ALA A 13 -14.55 -19.52 26.92
CA ALA A 13 -15.81 -20.26 26.82
C ALA A 13 -16.99 -19.38 26.38
N ALA A 14 -17.11 -18.17 26.94
CA ALA A 14 -18.18 -17.22 26.58
C ALA A 14 -17.96 -16.56 25.22
N CYS A 15 -16.70 -16.36 24.82
CA CYS A 15 -16.32 -15.76 23.54
C CYS A 15 -15.16 -16.54 22.90
N PRO A 16 -15.47 -17.64 22.16
CA PRO A 16 -14.45 -18.41 21.48
C PRO A 16 -13.63 -17.52 20.56
N ARG A 17 -12.34 -17.41 20.82
CA ARG A 17 -11.44 -16.55 20.04
C ARG A 17 -11.39 -17.05 18.60
N LYS A 18 -12.12 -16.38 17.70
CA LYS A 18 -12.09 -16.71 16.27
C LYS A 18 -10.69 -16.41 15.72
N LEU A 19 -9.89 -17.47 15.52
CA LEU A 19 -8.60 -17.41 14.83
C LEU A 19 -8.83 -17.16 13.34
N LYS A 20 -9.21 -15.92 12.97
CA LYS A 20 -9.23 -15.52 11.57
C LYS A 20 -7.78 -15.44 11.11
N LYS A 21 -7.35 -16.39 10.27
CA LYS A 21 -6.05 -16.27 9.58
C LYS A 21 -6.07 -14.93 8.84
N PRO A 22 -5.13 -14.00 9.11
CA PRO A 22 -5.06 -12.78 8.33
C PRO A 22 -4.78 -13.20 6.88
N LYS A 23 -5.72 -12.89 5.97
CA LYS A 23 -5.46 -13.06 4.54
C LYS A 23 -4.25 -12.18 4.22
N LYS A 24 -3.14 -12.78 3.80
CA LYS A 24 -1.97 -12.03 3.33
C LYS A 24 -2.45 -11.21 2.13
N LYS A 25 -2.60 -9.90 2.30
CA LYS A 25 -2.83 -9.00 1.18
C LYS A 25 -1.57 -9.07 0.33
N LEU A 26 -1.66 -9.70 -0.84
CA LEU A 26 -0.59 -9.64 -1.83
C LEU A 26 -0.39 -8.18 -2.18
N LYS A 27 0.80 -7.63 -1.91
CA LYS A 27 1.14 -6.28 -2.36
C LYS A 27 1.01 -6.27 -3.88
N ALA A 28 0.38 -5.23 -4.40
CA ALA A 28 0.17 -5.14 -5.83
C ALA A 28 1.52 -5.09 -6.57
N LYS A 29 1.66 -5.87 -7.65
CA LYS A 29 2.94 -6.05 -8.36
C LYS A 29 3.53 -4.73 -8.90
N PHE A 30 2.71 -3.72 -9.13
CA PHE A 30 3.16 -2.41 -9.61
C PHE A 30 3.99 -1.62 -8.59
N PHE A 31 4.03 -2.01 -7.31
CA PHE A 31 4.92 -1.40 -6.32
C PHE A 31 6.38 -1.88 -6.42
N ALA A 32 6.68 -2.84 -7.29
CA ALA A 32 8.03 -3.40 -7.51
C ALA A 32 8.74 -2.81 -8.75
N ASP A 33 8.19 -1.75 -9.34
CA ASP A 33 8.83 -1.05 -10.47
C ASP A 33 10.11 -0.35 -10.01
N GLU A 34 11.21 -0.59 -10.75
CA GLU A 34 12.55 -0.08 -10.39
C GLU A 34 12.61 1.45 -10.43
N GLU A 35 11.99 2.08 -11.44
CA GLU A 35 11.93 3.54 -11.55
C GLU A 35 11.13 4.16 -10.40
N ALA A 36 9.99 3.57 -10.05
CA ALA A 36 9.21 4.02 -8.89
C ALA A 36 10.00 3.89 -7.58
N CYS A 37 10.79 2.83 -7.40
CA CYS A 37 11.68 2.67 -6.25
C CYS A 37 12.74 3.77 -6.19
N ARG A 38 13.42 4.04 -7.32
CA ARG A 38 14.43 5.12 -7.40
C ARG A 38 13.83 6.50 -7.08
N LEU A 39 12.66 6.79 -7.64
CA LEU A 39 11.94 8.05 -7.37
C LEU A 39 11.55 8.18 -5.90
N LYS A 40 11.10 7.08 -5.29
CA LYS A 40 10.77 7.03 -3.87
C LYS A 40 12.00 7.29 -3.00
N GLU A 41 13.12 6.64 -3.29
CA GLU A 41 14.38 6.83 -2.55
C GLU A 41 14.84 8.28 -2.63
N ASN A 42 14.78 8.90 -3.82
CA ASN A 42 15.13 10.30 -3.99
C ASN A 42 14.22 11.24 -3.18
N PHE A 43 12.90 11.00 -3.22
CA PHE A 43 11.95 11.75 -2.41
C PHE A 43 12.26 11.64 -0.91
N LEU A 44 12.47 10.42 -0.40
CA LEU A 44 12.77 10.19 1.01
C LEU A 44 14.09 10.85 1.42
N ARG A 45 15.10 10.81 0.56
CA ARG A 45 16.39 11.48 0.79
C ARG A 45 16.21 12.99 0.97
N LEU A 46 15.51 13.64 0.04
CA LEU A 46 15.27 15.09 0.08
C LEU A 46 14.40 15.48 1.27
N GLN A 47 13.38 14.68 1.57
CA GLN A 47 12.53 14.88 2.74
C GLN A 47 13.35 14.79 4.03
N HIS A 48 14.20 13.78 4.17
CA HIS A 48 15.07 13.64 5.33
C HIS A 48 16.07 14.81 5.44
N GLN A 49 16.63 15.28 4.32
CA GLN A 49 17.49 16.47 4.33
C GLN A 49 16.74 17.71 4.81
N PHE A 50 15.50 17.91 4.37
CA PHE A 50 14.65 19.00 4.88
C PHE A 50 14.36 18.85 6.38
N GLU A 51 14.04 17.65 6.86
CA GLU A 51 13.77 17.39 8.29
C GLU A 51 15.00 17.66 9.16
N MET A 52 16.20 17.39 8.65
CA MET A 52 17.45 17.61 9.37
C MET A 52 17.94 19.06 9.34
N THR A 53 17.74 19.78 8.24
CA THR A 53 18.32 21.13 8.02
C THR A 53 17.31 22.26 8.19
N GLY A 54 16.02 21.99 7.99
CA GLY A 54 14.97 23.00 7.89
C GLY A 54 15.03 23.87 6.63
N GLU A 55 15.90 23.56 5.66
CA GLU A 55 16.14 24.41 4.51
C GLU A 55 14.96 24.38 3.50
N PRO A 56 14.41 25.53 3.10
CA PRO A 56 13.21 25.59 2.27
C PRO A 56 13.41 25.03 0.85
N ASP A 57 14.64 24.97 0.35
CA ASP A 57 14.91 24.45 -0.99
C ASP A 57 14.78 22.92 -1.04
N PHE A 58 15.26 22.20 -0.01
CA PHE A 58 14.98 20.76 0.12
C PHE A 58 13.49 20.46 0.22
N LYS A 59 12.68 21.36 0.80
CA LYS A 59 11.23 21.22 0.83
C LYS A 59 10.60 21.31 -0.56
N LYS A 60 11.05 22.26 -1.40
CA LYS A 60 10.58 22.39 -2.79
C LYS A 60 10.99 21.17 -3.60
N ASP A 61 12.23 20.72 -3.45
CA ASP A 61 12.76 19.57 -4.17
C ASP A 61 12.06 18.27 -3.75
N ALA A 62 11.80 18.08 -2.46
CA ALA A 62 11.02 16.96 -1.96
C ALA A 62 9.59 16.98 -2.53
N ALA A 63 8.93 18.14 -2.62
CA ALA A 63 7.61 18.25 -3.22
C ALA A 63 7.62 17.87 -4.71
N ASN A 64 8.62 18.31 -5.46
CA ASN A 64 8.81 17.94 -6.87
C ASN A 64 9.08 16.44 -7.04
N ALA A 65 9.99 15.88 -6.23
CA ALA A 65 10.31 14.45 -6.25
C ALA A 65 9.08 13.59 -5.90
N LYS A 66 8.29 14.01 -4.90
CA LYS A 66 7.03 13.36 -4.54
C LYS A 66 6.04 13.36 -5.70
N LYS A 67 5.89 14.50 -6.39
CA LYS A 67 5.00 14.63 -7.55
C LYS A 67 5.39 13.64 -8.64
N SER A 68 6.67 13.54 -8.98
CA SER A 68 7.18 12.59 -9.97
C SER A 68 6.93 11.14 -9.57
N TYR A 69 7.15 10.79 -8.31
CA TYR A 69 6.85 9.46 -7.77
C TYR A 69 5.35 9.13 -7.85
N ASP A 70 4.47 10.04 -7.42
CA ASP A 70 3.02 9.84 -7.47
C ASP A 70 2.51 9.70 -8.92
N GLN A 71 3.07 10.48 -9.85
CA GLN A 71 2.78 10.36 -11.28
C GLN A 71 3.18 8.99 -11.83
N ARG A 72 4.38 8.50 -11.49
CA ARG A 72 4.83 7.15 -11.90
C ARG A 72 3.90 6.07 -11.38
N LEU A 73 3.52 6.13 -10.10
CA LEU A 73 2.56 5.18 -9.52
C LEU A 73 1.20 5.22 -10.22
N LYS A 74 0.72 6.41 -10.58
CA LYS A 74 -0.53 6.57 -11.33
C LYS A 74 -0.45 5.88 -12.69
N LEU A 75 0.63 6.07 -13.43
CA LEU A 75 0.87 5.42 -14.73
C LEU A 75 0.90 3.90 -14.59
N LEU A 76 1.64 3.37 -13.61
CA LEU A 76 1.74 1.93 -13.39
C LEU A 76 0.39 1.30 -13.03
N ARG A 77 -0.45 2.01 -12.25
CA ARG A 77 -1.84 1.56 -11.98
C ARG A 77 -2.67 1.52 -13.24
N GLN A 78 -2.60 2.56 -14.08
CA GLN A 78 -3.33 2.60 -15.35
C GLN A 78 -2.89 1.46 -16.28
N GLN A 79 -1.59 1.20 -16.40
CA GLN A 79 -1.04 0.09 -17.18
C GLN A 79 -1.49 -1.27 -16.62
N ALA A 80 -1.45 -1.46 -15.30
CA ALA A 80 -1.92 -2.69 -14.67
C ALA A 80 -3.42 -2.92 -14.91
N SER A 81 -4.24 -1.87 -14.84
CA SER A 81 -5.67 -1.92 -15.18
C SER A 81 -5.89 -2.27 -16.65
N ALA A 82 -5.19 -1.61 -17.58
CA ALA A 82 -5.26 -1.90 -19.02
C ALA A 82 -4.92 -3.36 -19.31
N ASN A 83 -3.77 -3.84 -18.80
CA ASN A 83 -3.33 -5.22 -18.93
C ASN A 83 -4.34 -6.23 -18.34
N PHE A 84 -5.02 -5.88 -17.23
CA PHE A 84 -6.04 -6.72 -16.64
C PHE A 84 -7.30 -6.82 -17.50
N ILE A 85 -7.70 -5.71 -18.13
CA ILE A 85 -8.86 -5.68 -19.03
C ILE A 85 -8.57 -6.47 -20.31
N GLU A 86 -7.39 -6.29 -20.90
CA GLU A 86 -6.99 -6.98 -22.13
C GLU A 86 -6.93 -8.48 -21.97
N ARG A 87 -6.42 -8.96 -20.82
CA ARG A 87 -6.30 -10.40 -20.53
C ARG A 87 -7.60 -11.04 -20.06
N ALA A 88 -8.66 -10.27 -19.82
CA ALA A 88 -9.90 -10.80 -19.29
C ALA A 88 -10.85 -11.24 -20.41
N ASP A 89 -11.36 -12.46 -20.31
CA ASP A 89 -12.36 -13.00 -21.23
C ASP A 89 -13.64 -12.14 -21.29
N GLY A 90 -13.96 -11.43 -20.21
CA GLY A 90 -15.12 -10.54 -20.10
C GLY A 90 -14.72 -9.10 -19.75
N LYS A 91 -14.43 -8.28 -20.76
CA LYS A 91 -14.01 -6.87 -20.60
C LYS A 91 -14.96 -6.03 -19.72
N PRO A 92 -16.30 -6.07 -19.90
CA PRO A 92 -17.22 -5.29 -19.05
C PRO A 92 -17.17 -5.70 -17.58
N LYS A 93 -17.02 -6.99 -17.31
CA LYS A 93 -16.91 -7.55 -15.95
C LYS A 93 -15.56 -7.19 -15.32
N ALA A 94 -14.48 -7.20 -16.10
CA ALA A 94 -13.16 -6.75 -15.66
C ALA A 94 -13.14 -5.26 -15.31
N MET A 95 -13.74 -4.42 -16.15
CA MET A 95 -13.94 -2.98 -15.89
C MET A 95 -14.69 -2.75 -14.57
N ARG A 96 -15.84 -3.41 -14.39
CA ARG A 96 -16.62 -3.31 -13.15
C ARG A 96 -15.83 -3.74 -11.92
N LYS A 97 -14.98 -4.78 -12.04
CA LYS A 97 -14.09 -5.20 -10.96
C LYS A 97 -13.02 -4.16 -10.63
N ILE A 98 -12.48 -3.45 -11.62
CA ILE A 98 -11.51 -2.36 -11.36
C ILE A 98 -12.20 -1.24 -10.58
N VAL A 99 -13.37 -0.79 -11.03
CA VAL A 99 -14.12 0.29 -10.36
C VAL A 99 -14.50 -0.09 -8.93
N ASN A 100 -14.94 -1.32 -8.69
CA ASN A 100 -15.35 -1.77 -7.37
C ASN A 100 -14.18 -2.04 -6.40
N ASN A 101 -12.95 -2.19 -6.91
CA ASN A 101 -11.76 -2.47 -6.10
C ASN A 101 -10.76 -1.29 -6.10
N ALA A 102 -11.12 -0.16 -6.70
CA ALA A 102 -10.35 1.08 -6.65
C ALA A 102 -10.39 1.68 -5.24
#